data_AF-A0A832J2S9-F1
#
_entry.id   AF-A0A832J2S9-F1
#
_cell.length_a   1.000
_cell.length_b   1.000
_cell.length_c   1.000
_cell.angle_alpha   90.00
_cell.angle_beta   90.00
_cell.angle_gamma   90.00
#
_symmetry.space_group_name_H-M   'P 1'
#
loop_
_entity.id
_entity.type
_entity.pdbx_description
1 polymer ?
#
loop_
_entity_poly.entity_id
_entity_poly.type
_entity_poly.pdbx_seq_one_letter_code
_entity_poly.pdbx_strand_id
1 'polypeptide(L)' 'MTPKAKTRSEAARFLDFFEGQGARRVETDILQPARVLLDLYGEDIRARAYVTSDALRGEQMLR' A
#
# COMPACT_ATOMS: atom_id res chain seq x y z
N MET A 1 13.05 1.25 -18.70
CA MET A 1 12.80 0.87 -17.29
C MET A 1 13.76 1.67 -16.41
N THR A 2 13.28 2.47 -15.45
CA THR A 2 14.17 3.25 -14.57
C THR A 2 15.00 2.30 -13.70
N PRO A 3 16.33 2.51 -13.56
CA PRO A 3 17.14 1.67 -12.68
C PRO A 3 16.61 1.71 -11.25
N LYS A 4 16.52 0.55 -10.59
CA LYS A 4 16.02 0.44 -9.21
C LYS A 4 16.72 1.42 -8.26
N ALA A 5 18.03 1.63 -8.42
CA ALA A 5 18.80 2.58 -7.63
C ALA A 5 18.29 4.03 -7.78
N LYS A 6 17.97 4.46 -9.01
CA LYS A 6 17.42 5.80 -9.28
C LYS A 6 16.03 5.97 -8.67
N THR A 7 15.17 4.95 -8.74
CA THR A 7 13.85 4.97 -8.08
C THR A 7 13.97 5.07 -6.57
N ARG A 8 14.91 4.35 -5.95
CA ARG A 8 15.15 4.41 -4.49
C ARG A 8 15.68 5.77 -4.05
N SER A 9 16.60 6.36 -4.82
CA SER A 9 17.12 7.70 -4.54
C SER A 9 16.03 8.76 -4.60
N GLU A 10 15.13 8.67 -5.57
CA GLU A 10 14.03 9.62 -5.70
C GLU A 10 12.98 9.45 -4.59
N ALA A 11 12.68 8.21 -4.20
CA ALA A 11 11.82 7.94 -3.05
C ALA A 11 12.40 8.52 -1.75
N ALA A 12 13.70 8.37 -1.52
CA ALA A 12 14.39 8.96 -0.37
C ALA A 12 14.26 10.49 -0.35
N ARG A 13 14.46 11.15 -1.50
CA ARG A 13 14.31 12.60 -1.64
C ARG A 13 12.91 13.09 -1.22
N PHE A 14 11.86 12.36 -1.57
CA PHE A 14 10.50 12.69 -1.15
C PHE A 14 10.28 12.49 0.35
N LEU A 15 10.80 11.41 0.90
CA LEU A 15 10.68 11.12 2.34
C LEU A 15 11.37 12.20 3.17
N ASP A 16 12.61 12.56 2.83
CA ASP A 16 13.38 13.61 3.52
C ASP A 16 12.64 14.95 3.51
N PHE A 17 12.00 15.28 2.37
CA PHE A 17 11.20 16.49 2.26
C PHE A 17 10.03 16.50 3.24
N PHE A 18 9.24 15.41 3.31
CA PHE A 18 8.09 15.33 4.21
C PHE A 18 8.50 15.27 5.68
N GLU A 19 9.54 14.50 6.02
CA GLU A 19 10.06 14.41 7.40
C GLU A 19 10.61 15.77 7.86
N GLY A 20 11.26 16.53 6.98
CA GLY A 20 11.71 17.90 7.25
C GLY A 20 10.57 18.89 7.52
N GLN A 21 9.34 18.59 7.08
CA GLN A 21 8.13 19.36 7.41
C GLN A 21 7.40 18.84 8.66
N GLY A 22 8.00 17.90 9.39
CA GLY A 22 7.41 17.31 10.61
C GLY A 22 6.44 16.16 10.36
N ALA A 23 6.36 15.64 9.13
CA ALA A 23 5.58 14.43 8.87
C ALA A 23 6.27 13.21 9.51
N ARG A 24 5.47 12.24 9.95
CA ARG A 24 5.97 10.97 10.45
C ARG A 24 5.76 9.88 9.41
N ARG A 25 6.83 9.17 9.07
CA ARG A 25 6.74 7.99 8.21
C ARG A 25 5.89 6.91 8.86
N VAL A 26 4.92 6.40 8.10
CA VAL A 26 4.09 5.26 8.45
C VAL A 26 4.00 4.32 7.25
N GLU A 27 4.06 3.03 7.50
CA GLU A 27 3.88 2.01 6.47
C GLU A 27 2.78 1.05 6.92
N THR A 28 1.93 0.65 5.98
CA THR A 28 0.88 -0.34 6.18
C THR A 28 1.25 -1.63 5.49
N ASP A 29 0.71 -2.75 5.97
CA ASP A 29 0.93 -4.06 5.34
C ASP A 29 0.48 -4.05 3.87
N ILE A 30 1.24 -4.75 3.02
CA ILE A 30 0.96 -4.82 1.58
C ILE A 30 -0.33 -5.60 1.31
N LEU A 31 -0.61 -6.62 2.11
CA LEU A 31 -1.89 -7.33 2.13
C LEU A 31 -2.71 -6.77 3.29
N GLN A 32 -3.93 -6.32 2.98
CA GLN A 32 -4.89 -5.83 3.95
C GLN A 32 -6.09 -6.78 4.01
N PRO A 33 -6.75 -6.92 5.18
CA PRO A 33 -8.04 -7.60 5.24
C PRO A 33 -9.01 -6.97 4.25
N ALA A 34 -9.69 -7.79 3.45
CA ALA A 34 -10.56 -7.32 2.37
C ALA A 34 -11.55 -6.25 2.85
N ARG A 35 -12.15 -6.46 4.04
CA ARG A 35 -13.09 -5.51 4.65
C ARG A 35 -12.56 -4.07 4.71
N VAL A 36 -11.26 -3.85 4.94
CA VAL A 36 -10.68 -2.50 5.05
C VAL A 36 -10.80 -1.74 3.74
N LEU A 37 -10.54 -2.40 2.60
CA LEU A 37 -10.64 -1.76 1.29
C LEU A 37 -12.10 -1.68 0.83
N LEU A 38 -12.92 -2.68 1.16
CA LEU A 38 -14.34 -2.69 0.84
C LEU A 38 -15.11 -1.61 1.60
N ASP A 39 -14.78 -1.37 2.87
CA ASP A 39 -15.39 -0.29 3.67
C ASP A 39 -15.05 1.11 3.09
N LEU A 40 -13.86 1.26 2.49
CA LEU A 40 -13.40 2.53 1.90
C LEU A 40 -13.91 2.78 0.48
N TYR A 41 -13.96 1.73 -0.35
CA TYR A 41 -14.19 1.84 -1.79
C TYR A 41 -15.46 1.14 -2.30
N GLY A 42 -16.15 0.38 -1.44
CA GLY A 42 -17.29 -0.45 -1.81
C GLY A 42 -16.89 -1.76 -2.51
N GLU A 43 -17.87 -2.59 -2.84
CA GLU A 43 -17.65 -3.90 -3.47
C GLU A 43 -17.10 -3.82 -4.91
N ASP A 44 -17.32 -2.70 -5.61
CA ASP A 44 -16.86 -2.52 -6.99
C ASP A 44 -15.33 -2.61 -7.15
N ILE A 45 -14.57 -2.34 -6.08
CA ILE A 45 -13.10 -2.47 -6.11
C ILE A 45 -12.66 -3.92 -6.25
N ARG A 46 -13.48 -4.89 -5.85
CA ARG A 46 -13.16 -6.32 -5.85
C ARG A 46 -12.82 -6.83 -7.26
N ALA A 47 -13.48 -6.31 -8.29
CA ALA A 47 -13.19 -6.66 -9.68
C ALA A 47 -11.86 -6.08 -10.23
N ARG A 48 -11.22 -5.19 -9.47
CA ARG A 48 -10.02 -4.44 -9.87
C ARG A 48 -8.82 -4.65 -8.94
N ALA A 49 -9.06 -5.21 -7.76
CA ALA A 49 -8.04 -5.52 -6.78
C ALA A 49 -7.44 -6.91 -7.01
N TYR A 50 -6.18 -7.10 -6.62
CA TYR A 50 -5.62 -8.44 -6.48
C TYR A 50 -6.09 -9.02 -5.14
N VAL A 51 -6.85 -10.10 -5.20
CA VAL A 51 -7.46 -10.76 -4.04
C VAL A 51 -6.79 -12.11 -3.80
N THR A 52 -6.56 -12.46 -2.54
CA THR A 52 -6.07 -13.77 -2.12
C THR A 52 -6.79 -14.23 -0.86
N SER A 53 -6.76 -15.52 -0.57
CA SER A 53 -7.34 -16.11 0.64
C SER A 53 -6.25 -16.72 1.53
N ASP A 54 -6.31 -16.42 2.82
CA ASP A 54 -5.44 -16.96 3.86
C ASP A 54 -6.29 -17.73 4.87
N ALA A 55 -5.87 -18.95 5.25
CA ALA A 55 -6.67 -19.83 6.11
C ALA A 55 -6.89 -19.29 7.53
N LEU A 56 -6.01 -18.41 8.02
CA LEU A 56 -6.08 -17.80 9.34
C LEU A 56 -6.67 -16.38 9.28
N ARG A 57 -6.35 -15.63 8.23
CA ARG A 57 -6.70 -14.21 8.10
C ARG A 57 -7.94 -13.96 7.24
N GLY A 58 -8.46 -14.98 6.56
CA GLY A 58 -9.55 -14.87 5.62
C GLY A 58 -9.13 -14.18 4.32
N GLU A 59 -10.06 -13.49 3.67
CA GLU A 59 -9.82 -12.80 2.41
C GLU A 59 -8.96 -11.55 2.60
N GLN A 60 -7.91 -11.42 1.80
CA GLN A 60 -6.98 -10.30 1.79
C GLN A 60 -6.93 -9.67 0.41
N MET A 61 -6.64 -8.37 0.35
CA MET A 61 -6.48 -7.63 -0.89
C MET A 61 -5.14 -6.89 -0.90
N LEU A 62 -4.50 -6.84 -2.07
CA LEU A 62 -3.30 -6.03 -2.32
C LEU A 62 -3.70 -4.56 -2.42
N ARG A 63 -3.05 -3.71 -1.62
CA ARG A 63 -3.28 -2.26 -1.61
C ARG A 63 -2.40 -1.49 -2.60
#